data_AF-A0A2N3WP87-F1
#
_entry.id   AF-A0A2N3WP87-F1
#
_cell.length_a   1.000
_cell.length_b   1.000
_cell.length_c   1.000
_cell.angle_alpha   90.00
_cell.angle_beta   90.00
_cell.angle_gamma   90.00
#
_symmetry.space_group_name_H-M   'P 1'
#
loop_
_entity.id
_entity.type
_entity.pdbx_description
1 polymer ?
#
loop_
_entity_poly.entity_id
_entity_poly.type
_entity_poly.pdbx_seq_one_letter_code
_entity_poly.pdbx_strand_id
1 'polypeptide(L)'
;MRRPSRAILTFAAVAAFAVSGTATATATTETAAQATSMAAHFGTVPASSTASAIGDIYPAKWRNVPQDSVVDDWNMYNRECVSWAAFNIARHGESANNYGDAKYWDDNARNNGYRVDNNPTEGSIAQTDNGTYGHVAIVDSVHGGTVTVEDYNWAGDGHYLVHDVSASSFRYIHFYN
;
A
#
# COMPACT_ATOMS: atom_id res chain seq x y z
N MET A 1 52.56 -30.77 56.47
CA MET A 1 52.57 -29.73 55.42
C MET A 1 53.84 -29.90 54.58
N ARG A 2 53.77 -30.66 53.47
CA ARG A 2 54.88 -30.83 52.50
C ARG A 2 54.26 -31.26 51.16
N ARG A 3 54.54 -30.47 50.12
CA ARG A 3 54.10 -30.64 48.73
C ARG A 3 54.79 -31.84 48.07
N PRO A 4 54.19 -32.47 47.05
CA PRO A 4 54.95 -33.11 45.99
C PRO A 4 55.08 -32.21 44.75
N SER A 5 56.27 -32.30 44.18
CA SER A 5 56.75 -31.73 42.93
C SER A 5 56.13 -32.41 41.71
N ARG A 6 56.09 -31.71 40.57
CA ARG A 6 56.82 -32.03 39.32
C ARG A 6 56.27 -31.21 38.14
N ALA A 7 57.18 -30.54 37.44
CA ALA A 7 57.00 -30.01 36.10
C ALA A 7 57.86 -30.84 35.13
N ILE A 8 57.39 -31.03 33.89
CA ILE A 8 58.09 -31.26 32.60
C ILE A 8 56.96 -31.32 31.53
N LEU A 9 56.77 -30.26 30.75
CA LEU A 9 57.18 -30.09 29.34
C LEU A 9 56.58 -31.11 28.35
N THR A 10 55.72 -30.62 27.43
CA THR A 10 55.89 -30.88 25.98
C THR A 10 55.10 -29.88 25.14
N PHE A 11 55.75 -29.35 24.11
CA PHE A 11 55.16 -28.58 23.02
C PHE A 11 54.41 -29.52 22.07
N ALA A 12 53.22 -29.11 21.62
CA ALA A 12 52.62 -29.60 20.38
C ALA A 12 51.92 -28.42 19.69
N ALA A 13 52.42 -28.04 18.51
CA ALA A 13 51.75 -27.14 17.60
C ALA A 13 50.62 -27.89 16.87
N VAL A 14 49.44 -27.29 16.78
CA VAL A 14 48.40 -27.71 15.83
C VAL A 14 47.94 -26.49 15.06
N ALA A 15 48.03 -26.59 13.75
CA ALA A 15 47.65 -25.58 12.78
C ALA A 15 46.14 -25.59 12.50
N ALA A 16 45.66 -24.42 12.08
CA ALA A 16 44.57 -24.15 11.13
C ALA A 16 43.15 -24.58 11.51
N PHE A 17 42.20 -23.64 11.57
CA PHE A 17 41.48 -23.11 10.40
C PHE A 17 40.49 -22.06 10.92
N ALA A 18 40.53 -20.84 10.35
CA ALA A 18 39.45 -19.89 10.50
C ALA A 18 38.28 -20.39 9.63
N VAL A 19 37.13 -20.67 10.24
CA VAL A 19 35.86 -20.79 9.53
C VAL A 19 34.97 -19.67 10.04
N SER A 20 34.72 -18.73 9.13
CA SER A 20 33.71 -17.70 9.18
C SER A 20 32.36 -18.34 9.51
N GLY A 21 31.78 -18.01 10.66
CA GLY A 21 30.40 -18.36 10.95
C GLY A 21 29.48 -17.53 10.07
N THR A 22 29.00 -18.11 8.97
CA THR A 22 27.86 -17.58 8.21
C THR A 22 26.60 -17.83 9.03
N ALA A 23 26.06 -16.76 9.62
CA ALA A 23 24.72 -16.79 10.21
C ALA A 23 23.73 -17.12 9.11
N THR A 24 23.24 -18.36 9.09
CA THR A 24 22.16 -18.78 8.20
C THR A 24 20.86 -18.32 8.85
N ALA A 25 20.35 -17.16 8.43
CA ALA A 25 19.01 -16.73 8.80
C ALA A 25 18.02 -17.71 8.18
N THR A 26 17.41 -18.56 9.00
CA THR A 26 16.28 -19.41 8.61
C THR A 26 15.06 -18.51 8.47
N ALA A 27 14.73 -18.10 7.24
CA ALA A 27 13.43 -17.52 6.94
C ALA A 27 12.37 -18.61 7.10
N THR A 28 11.62 -18.57 8.21
CA THR A 28 10.40 -19.36 8.37
C THR A 28 9.32 -18.74 7.50
N THR A 29 8.92 -19.45 6.46
CA THR A 29 7.78 -19.14 5.60
C THR A 29 6.50 -18.96 6.42
N GLU A 30 5.94 -17.77 6.31
CA GLU A 30 4.59 -17.39 6.73
C GLU A 30 3.54 -18.26 6.04
N THR A 31 2.57 -18.76 6.79
CA THR A 31 1.28 -19.20 6.23
C THR A 31 0.17 -18.88 7.24
N ALA A 32 -0.16 -17.60 7.30
CA ALA A 32 -1.50 -17.14 7.60
C ALA A 32 -1.92 -16.29 6.39
N ALA A 33 -3.06 -16.62 5.77
CA ALA A 33 -3.56 -15.94 4.59
C ALA A 33 -3.80 -14.45 4.87
N GLN A 34 -2.79 -13.61 4.63
CA GLN A 34 -2.97 -12.18 4.44
C GLN A 34 -3.64 -11.99 3.09
N ALA A 35 -4.71 -11.18 3.05
CA ALA A 35 -5.17 -10.61 1.79
C ALA A 35 -3.93 -9.97 1.15
N THR A 36 -3.50 -10.48 0.00
CA THR A 36 -2.30 -9.99 -0.67
C THR A 36 -2.55 -8.51 -0.99
N SER A 37 -1.79 -7.61 -0.36
CA SER A 37 -1.96 -6.17 -0.55
C SER A 37 -1.78 -5.78 -2.01
N MET A 38 -2.27 -4.61 -2.42
CA MET A 38 -2.11 -4.16 -3.79
C MET A 38 -0.65 -3.97 -4.16
N ALA A 39 0.18 -3.54 -3.22
CA ALA A 39 1.64 -3.51 -3.36
C ALA A 39 2.22 -4.89 -3.69
N ALA A 40 1.70 -5.98 -3.13
CA ALA A 40 2.17 -7.33 -3.44
C ALA A 40 1.67 -7.82 -4.82
N HIS A 41 0.53 -7.33 -5.30
CA HIS A 41 -0.01 -7.69 -6.61
C HIS A 41 0.63 -6.89 -7.78
N PHE A 42 0.85 -5.60 -7.58
CA PHE A 42 1.29 -4.66 -8.61
C PHE A 42 2.70 -4.09 -8.40
N GLY A 43 3.30 -4.32 -7.23
CA GLY A 43 4.51 -3.64 -6.80
C GLY A 43 4.23 -2.24 -6.23
N THR A 44 5.29 -1.56 -5.81
CA THR A 44 5.24 -0.14 -5.43
C THR A 44 6.39 0.57 -6.11
N VAL A 45 6.09 1.51 -7.00
CA VAL A 45 7.09 2.33 -7.68
C VAL A 45 7.03 3.74 -7.11
N PRO A 46 8.14 4.32 -6.62
CA PRO A 46 8.14 5.69 -6.13
C PRO A 46 7.62 6.66 -7.21
N ALA A 47 6.82 7.65 -6.81
CA ALA A 47 6.27 8.63 -7.73
C ALA A 47 7.38 9.36 -8.51
N SER A 48 7.31 9.34 -9.83
CA SER A 48 8.26 10.04 -10.70
C SER A 48 7.90 11.50 -10.93
N SER A 49 6.65 11.90 -10.66
CA SER A 49 6.17 13.28 -10.64
C SER A 49 5.10 13.45 -9.57
N THR A 50 5.15 14.50 -8.75
CA THR A 50 4.08 14.85 -7.77
C THR A 50 3.58 16.25 -8.09
N ALA A 51 3.15 16.45 -9.33
CA ALA A 51 2.95 17.79 -9.88
C ALA A 51 1.80 18.54 -9.19
N SER A 52 0.78 17.82 -8.72
CA SER A 52 -0.46 18.36 -8.15
C SER A 52 -0.84 17.69 -6.83
N ALA A 53 0.13 17.09 -6.14
CA ALA A 53 -0.14 16.17 -5.04
C ALA A 53 -0.96 16.88 -3.96
N ILE A 54 -2.15 16.32 -3.68
CA ILE A 54 -3.05 16.77 -2.62
C ILE A 54 -2.33 16.66 -1.26
N GLY A 55 -1.54 15.60 -1.09
CA GLY A 55 -0.90 15.24 0.16
C GLY A 55 -1.89 14.68 1.19
N ASP A 56 -1.35 14.19 2.32
CA ASP A 56 -2.17 13.56 3.35
C ASP A 56 -2.93 14.59 4.21
N ILE A 57 -4.11 14.94 3.69
CA ILE A 57 -5.08 15.82 4.33
C ILE A 57 -6.26 15.04 4.92
N TYR A 58 -6.14 13.72 5.06
CA TYR A 58 -7.21 12.87 5.58
C TYR A 58 -7.53 13.32 7.02
N PRO A 59 -8.81 13.56 7.39
CA PRO A 59 -9.11 14.18 8.67
C PRO A 59 -8.55 13.41 9.85
N ALA A 60 -7.91 14.13 10.78
CA ALA A 60 -7.20 13.54 11.91
C ALA A 60 -8.08 12.61 12.76
N LYS A 61 -9.40 12.84 12.82
CA LYS A 61 -10.37 11.97 13.51
C LYS A 61 -10.39 10.53 12.97
N TRP A 62 -10.00 10.32 11.72
CA TRP A 62 -9.96 9.01 11.07
C TRP A 62 -8.55 8.54 10.73
N ARG A 63 -7.64 9.48 10.43
CA ARG A 63 -6.23 9.17 10.17
C ARG A 63 -5.48 8.69 11.43
N ASN A 64 -5.73 9.30 12.58
CA ASN A 64 -4.92 9.09 13.79
C ASN A 64 -5.44 7.97 14.70
N VAL A 65 -6.43 7.20 14.24
CA VAL A 65 -6.95 6.02 14.94
C VAL A 65 -6.55 4.74 14.19
N PRO A 66 -6.57 3.57 14.82
CA PRO A 66 -6.23 2.32 14.14
C PRO A 66 -7.08 2.14 12.86
N GLN A 67 -6.50 1.52 11.85
CA GLN A 67 -7.24 1.11 10.65
C GLN A 67 -8.43 0.24 11.04
N ASP A 68 -9.54 0.36 10.29
CA ASP A 68 -10.78 -0.39 10.51
C ASP A 68 -11.42 -0.26 11.91
N SER A 69 -11.04 0.75 12.69
CA SER A 69 -11.56 0.92 14.05
C SER A 69 -12.84 1.75 14.11
N VAL A 70 -13.10 2.57 13.09
CA VAL A 70 -14.29 3.43 13.00
C VAL A 70 -14.81 3.48 11.57
N VAL A 71 -16.09 3.78 11.44
CA VAL A 71 -16.74 4.10 10.16
C VAL A 71 -16.74 5.61 9.98
N ASP A 72 -16.41 6.07 8.77
CA ASP A 72 -16.36 7.49 8.42
C ASP A 72 -17.73 8.06 7.98
N ASP A 73 -17.74 9.33 7.56
CA ASP A 73 -18.98 10.02 7.17
C ASP A 73 -19.54 9.51 5.81
N TRP A 74 -18.78 8.70 5.06
CA TRP A 74 -19.16 8.09 3.77
C TRP A 74 -19.56 6.61 3.90
N ASN A 75 -19.68 6.12 5.13
CA ASN A 75 -19.98 4.73 5.49
C ASN A 75 -18.89 3.74 5.04
N MET A 76 -17.63 4.15 5.13
CA MET A 76 -16.45 3.33 4.85
C MET A 76 -15.60 3.17 6.11
N TYR A 77 -14.86 2.06 6.22
CA TYR A 77 -13.89 1.91 7.30
C TYR A 77 -12.71 2.88 7.11
N ASN A 78 -12.25 3.45 8.22
CA ASN A 78 -11.21 4.46 8.19
C ASN A 78 -9.86 3.91 7.72
N ARG A 79 -9.07 4.78 7.08
CA ARG A 79 -7.73 4.47 6.53
C ARG A 79 -7.73 3.45 5.39
N GLU A 80 -8.89 3.16 4.81
CA GLU A 80 -9.03 2.39 3.58
C GLU A 80 -8.97 3.28 2.34
N CYS A 81 -8.63 2.67 1.20
CA CYS A 81 -8.58 3.36 -0.09
C CYS A 81 -9.93 4.00 -0.47
N VAL A 82 -11.03 3.28 -0.23
CA VAL A 82 -12.40 3.74 -0.48
C VAL A 82 -12.80 4.92 0.40
N SER A 83 -12.33 4.95 1.66
CA SER A 83 -12.58 6.04 2.60
C SER A 83 -11.84 7.31 2.17
N TRP A 84 -10.56 7.18 1.82
CA TRP A 84 -9.75 8.28 1.30
C TRP A 84 -10.32 8.87 0.01
N ALA A 85 -10.72 8.03 -0.94
CA ALA A 85 -11.30 8.48 -2.20
C ALA A 85 -12.66 9.17 -1.98
N ALA A 86 -13.55 8.59 -1.16
CA ALA A 86 -14.86 9.17 -0.88
C ALA A 86 -14.76 10.54 -0.19
N PHE A 87 -13.81 10.70 0.74
CA PHE A 87 -13.49 11.98 1.34
C PHE A 87 -13.11 13.05 0.31
N ASN A 88 -12.21 12.71 -0.62
CA ASN A 88 -11.78 13.66 -1.64
C ASN A 88 -12.91 13.99 -2.61
N ILE A 89 -13.68 13.00 -3.06
CA ILE A 89 -14.88 13.21 -3.90
C ILE A 89 -15.85 14.21 -3.26
N ALA A 90 -16.14 14.05 -1.96
CA ALA A 90 -17.05 14.93 -1.26
C ALA A 90 -16.54 16.37 -1.08
N ARG A 91 -15.22 16.58 -1.01
CA ARG A 91 -14.64 17.94 -0.98
C ARG A 91 -14.90 18.72 -2.26
N HIS A 92 -15.16 18.03 -3.37
CA HIS A 92 -15.50 18.63 -4.66
C HIS A 92 -17.02 18.69 -4.91
N GLY A 93 -17.85 18.38 -3.91
CA GLY A 93 -19.31 18.47 -4.00
C GLY A 93 -20.00 17.25 -4.60
N GLU A 94 -19.26 16.17 -4.88
CA GLU A 94 -19.77 14.91 -5.40
C GLU A 94 -19.92 13.85 -4.29
N SER A 95 -20.47 12.67 -4.59
CA SER A 95 -20.66 11.62 -3.60
C SER A 95 -20.41 10.21 -4.13
N ALA A 96 -19.62 9.45 -3.36
CA ALA A 96 -19.44 7.99 -3.49
C ALA A 96 -19.89 7.25 -2.22
N ASN A 97 -20.86 7.82 -1.47
CA ASN A 97 -21.33 7.23 -0.23
C ASN A 97 -21.90 5.83 -0.49
N ASN A 98 -21.58 4.87 0.37
CA ASN A 98 -22.08 3.50 0.28
C ASN A 98 -21.71 2.76 -1.03
N TYR A 99 -20.68 3.17 -1.75
CA TYR A 99 -20.21 2.43 -2.93
C TYR A 99 -19.59 1.06 -2.55
N GLY A 100 -19.33 0.82 -1.26
CA GLY A 100 -18.76 -0.43 -0.76
C GLY A 100 -17.32 -0.64 -1.22
N ASP A 101 -16.95 -1.92 -1.38
CA ASP A 101 -15.62 -2.33 -1.86
C ASP A 101 -15.27 -1.70 -3.21
N ALA A 102 -13.99 -1.36 -3.39
CA ALA A 102 -13.47 -0.71 -4.57
C ALA A 102 -13.82 -1.44 -5.89
N LYS A 103 -13.88 -2.77 -5.91
CA LYS A 103 -14.25 -3.58 -7.09
C LYS A 103 -15.69 -3.36 -7.60
N TYR A 104 -16.52 -2.65 -6.84
CA TYR A 104 -17.89 -2.30 -7.26
C TYR A 104 -18.02 -0.83 -7.67
N TRP A 105 -16.96 -0.04 -7.49
CA TRP A 105 -17.03 1.41 -7.69
C TRP A 105 -17.28 1.79 -9.14
N ASP A 106 -16.76 1.03 -10.10
CA ASP A 106 -16.96 1.32 -11.52
C ASP A 106 -18.42 1.08 -11.93
N ASP A 107 -19.02 -0.03 -11.51
CA ASP A 107 -20.44 -0.32 -11.74
C ASP A 107 -21.34 0.68 -11.02
N ASN A 108 -21.06 0.99 -9.74
CA ASN A 108 -21.82 1.98 -8.97
C ASN A 108 -21.72 3.37 -9.59
N ALA A 109 -20.53 3.78 -10.06
CA ALA A 109 -20.32 5.06 -10.72
C ALA A 109 -21.10 5.15 -12.03
N ARG A 110 -21.04 4.12 -12.89
CA ARG A 110 -21.85 4.05 -14.12
C ARG A 110 -23.33 4.14 -13.81
N ASN A 111 -23.80 3.42 -12.78
CA ASN A 111 -25.20 3.41 -12.40
C ASN A 111 -25.69 4.78 -11.88
N ASN A 112 -24.78 5.58 -11.33
CA ASN A 112 -25.02 6.96 -10.93
C ASN A 112 -24.74 8.00 -12.04
N GLY A 113 -24.44 7.55 -13.26
CA GLY A 113 -24.29 8.42 -14.43
C GLY A 113 -22.91 9.01 -14.66
N TYR A 114 -21.89 8.61 -13.90
CA TYR A 114 -20.52 9.05 -14.11
C TYR A 114 -19.87 8.30 -15.28
N ARG A 115 -19.00 9.00 -15.99
CA ARG A 115 -18.18 8.38 -17.05
C ARG A 115 -17.17 7.44 -16.40
N VAL A 116 -17.08 6.23 -16.92
CA VAL A 116 -16.02 5.27 -16.57
C VAL A 116 -15.39 4.74 -17.85
N ASP A 117 -14.10 4.99 -18.03
CA ASP A 117 -13.37 4.63 -19.24
C ASP A 117 -11.91 4.24 -18.92
N ASN A 118 -11.07 4.10 -19.95
CA ASN A 118 -9.65 3.78 -19.81
C ASN A 118 -8.75 4.99 -20.05
N ASN A 119 -9.29 6.21 -19.97
CA ASN A 119 -8.56 7.44 -20.23
C ASN A 119 -8.27 8.18 -18.91
N PRO A 120 -7.06 8.05 -18.34
CA PRO A 120 -6.72 8.76 -17.12
C PRO A 120 -6.72 10.26 -17.35
N THR A 121 -7.26 10.99 -16.37
CA THR A 121 -7.10 12.43 -16.24
C THR A 121 -6.74 12.77 -14.80
N GLU A 122 -6.02 13.88 -14.60
CA GLU A 122 -5.80 14.43 -13.26
C GLU A 122 -7.14 14.58 -12.51
N GLY A 123 -7.15 14.18 -11.23
CA GLY A 123 -8.33 14.15 -10.36
C GLY A 123 -9.30 12.99 -10.59
N SER A 124 -9.19 12.23 -11.69
CA SER A 124 -10.00 11.01 -11.87
C SER A 124 -9.63 9.94 -10.83
N ILE A 125 -10.54 8.99 -10.61
CA ILE A 125 -10.30 7.88 -9.68
C ILE A 125 -9.83 6.67 -10.49
N ALA A 126 -8.57 6.28 -10.31
CA ALA A 126 -8.04 5.02 -10.79
C ALA A 126 -8.66 3.88 -9.98
N GLN A 127 -9.35 2.95 -10.65
CA GLN A 127 -10.08 1.84 -10.03
C GLN A 127 -9.66 0.51 -10.65
N THR A 128 -9.57 -0.53 -9.83
CA THR A 128 -9.36 -1.92 -10.28
C THR A 128 -10.19 -2.90 -9.46
N ASP A 129 -10.60 -3.98 -10.12
CA ASP A 129 -11.32 -5.11 -9.48
C ASP A 129 -10.35 -6.17 -8.95
N ASN A 130 -9.04 -6.00 -9.21
CA ASN A 130 -8.02 -6.95 -8.80
C ASN A 130 -7.88 -7.01 -7.27
N GLY A 131 -7.67 -8.22 -6.77
CA GLY A 131 -7.65 -8.50 -5.33
C GLY A 131 -9.04 -8.75 -4.74
N THR A 132 -9.10 -9.01 -3.44
CA THR A 132 -10.35 -9.40 -2.76
C THR A 132 -11.40 -8.29 -2.77
N TYR A 133 -10.96 -7.04 -2.61
CA TYR A 133 -11.81 -5.86 -2.46
C TYR A 133 -11.69 -4.87 -3.62
N GLY A 134 -10.78 -5.11 -4.57
CA GLY A 134 -10.37 -4.08 -5.54
C GLY A 134 -9.50 -3.00 -4.90
N HIS A 135 -9.21 -1.94 -5.64
CA HIS A 135 -8.55 -0.74 -5.11
C HIS A 135 -8.98 0.52 -5.85
N VAL A 136 -8.96 1.65 -5.15
CA VAL A 136 -9.17 2.98 -5.72
C VAL A 136 -8.09 3.95 -5.28
N ALA A 137 -7.66 4.81 -6.19
CA ALA A 137 -6.66 5.83 -5.94
C ALA A 137 -7.00 7.10 -6.72
N ILE A 138 -6.57 8.26 -6.23
CA ILE A 138 -6.78 9.54 -6.92
C ILE A 138 -5.62 9.76 -7.88
N VAL A 139 -5.89 10.08 -9.15
CA VAL A 139 -4.84 10.40 -10.12
C VAL A 139 -4.30 11.80 -9.85
N ASP A 140 -3.04 11.90 -9.44
CA ASP A 140 -2.29 13.16 -9.34
C ASP A 140 -1.86 13.64 -10.72
N SER A 141 -1.26 12.77 -11.52
CA SER A 141 -0.72 13.14 -12.83
C SER A 141 -0.61 11.96 -13.79
N VAL A 142 -0.58 12.25 -15.08
CA VAL A 142 -0.54 11.26 -16.17
C VAL A 142 0.68 11.51 -17.04
N HIS A 143 1.53 10.50 -17.24
CA HIS A 143 2.74 10.65 -18.03
C HIS A 143 3.18 9.32 -18.66
N GLY A 144 3.41 9.30 -19.98
CA GLY A 144 4.10 8.18 -20.65
C GLY A 144 3.47 6.78 -20.46
N GLY A 145 2.15 6.68 -20.22
CA GLY A 145 1.48 5.40 -19.94
C GLY A 145 1.49 4.98 -18.46
N THR A 146 2.04 5.83 -17.60
CA THR A 146 2.01 5.73 -16.13
C THR A 146 1.08 6.80 -15.59
N VAL A 147 0.51 6.54 -14.42
CA VAL A 147 -0.18 7.54 -13.60
C VAL A 147 0.47 7.58 -12.22
N THR A 148 0.75 8.79 -11.73
CA THR A 148 1.01 8.98 -10.29
C THR A 148 -0.33 9.04 -9.58
N VAL A 149 -0.45 8.28 -8.50
CA VAL A 149 -1.68 8.22 -7.71
C VAL A 149 -1.43 8.48 -6.24
N GLU A 150 -2.46 8.98 -5.57
CA GLU A 150 -2.53 9.23 -4.13
C GLU A 150 -3.61 8.33 -3.51
N ASP A 151 -3.22 7.45 -2.59
CA ASP A 151 -4.13 6.52 -1.95
C ASP A 151 -3.79 6.24 -0.49
N TYR A 152 -4.67 5.47 0.15
CA TYR A 152 -4.47 4.87 1.45
C TYR A 152 -4.47 3.35 1.31
N ASN A 153 -3.70 2.68 2.17
CA ASN A 153 -3.72 1.23 2.34
C ASN A 153 -3.25 0.41 1.12
N TRP A 154 -2.49 1.01 0.19
CA TRP A 154 -1.89 0.26 -0.93
C TRP A 154 -1.05 -0.94 -0.46
N ALA A 155 -0.26 -0.75 0.60
CA ALA A 155 0.59 -1.77 1.19
C ALA A 155 -0.13 -2.70 2.18
N GLY A 156 -1.40 -2.44 2.52
CA GLY A 156 -2.15 -3.19 3.52
C GLY A 156 -1.88 -2.77 4.98
N ASP A 157 -1.30 -1.60 5.20
CA ASP A 157 -0.90 -1.05 6.50
C ASP A 157 -1.71 0.19 6.93
N GLY A 158 -2.72 0.55 6.14
CA GLY A 158 -3.58 1.71 6.35
C GLY A 158 -2.87 3.06 6.20
N HIS A 159 -1.71 3.13 5.53
CA HIS A 159 -0.97 4.39 5.38
C HIS A 159 -1.22 5.06 4.04
N TYR A 160 -1.07 6.39 4.06
CA TYR A 160 -1.06 7.21 2.87
C TYR A 160 0.17 6.92 2.02
N LEU A 161 -0.02 6.90 0.70
CA LEU A 161 1.07 6.72 -0.25
C LEU A 161 0.86 7.57 -1.50
N VAL A 162 1.97 8.06 -2.05
CA VAL A 162 2.04 8.59 -3.42
C VAL A 162 2.99 7.73 -4.22
N HIS A 163 2.51 7.13 -5.30
CA HIS A 163 3.27 6.14 -6.06
C HIS A 163 2.81 6.07 -7.52
N ASP A 164 3.65 5.49 -8.37
CA ASP A 164 3.38 5.32 -9.78
C ASP A 164 2.79 3.93 -10.05
N VAL A 165 1.76 3.90 -10.91
CA VAL A 165 1.15 2.67 -11.41
C VAL A 165 0.99 2.72 -12.93
N SER A 166 0.98 1.54 -13.56
CA SER A 166 0.70 1.44 -15.00
C SER A 166 -0.73 1.89 -15.29
N ALA A 167 -0.89 2.84 -16.21
CA ALA A 167 -2.20 3.40 -16.51
C ALA A 167 -3.18 2.34 -17.04
N SER A 168 -2.66 1.30 -17.70
CA SER A 168 -3.44 0.20 -18.26
C SER A 168 -3.94 -0.82 -17.24
N SER A 169 -3.46 -0.78 -15.99
CA SER A 169 -3.89 -1.69 -14.92
C SER A 169 -5.21 -1.27 -14.27
N PHE A 170 -5.70 -0.07 -14.60
CA PHE A 170 -6.85 0.56 -13.98
C PHE A 170 -7.83 1.06 -15.05
N ARG A 171 -9.08 1.24 -14.63
CA ARG A 171 -10.07 2.09 -15.29
C ARG A 171 -10.24 3.37 -14.50
N TYR A 172 -10.81 4.39 -15.11
CA TYR A 172 -10.87 5.74 -14.56
C TYR A 172 -12.31 6.19 -14.44
N ILE A 173 -12.69 6.53 -13.22
CA ILE A 173 -14.00 7.08 -12.89
C ILE A 173 -13.88 8.60 -12.82
N HIS A 174 -14.74 9.27 -13.58
CA HIS A 174 -14.72 10.72 -13.74
C HIS A 174 -15.89 11.35 -12.97
N PHE A 175 -15.64 11.70 -11.72
CA PHE A 175 -16.59 12.43 -10.87
C PHE A 175 -16.69 13.91 -11.25
N TYR A 176 -15.65 14.46 -11.89
CA TYR A 176 -15.57 15.87 -12.28
C TYR A 176 -15.53 16.00 -13.81
N ASN A 177 -16.08 17.11 -14.31
CA ASN A 177 -16.09 17.42 -15.75
C ASN A 177 -14.82 18.12 -16.21
#